data_AF-A0A7S3RB57-F1
#
_entry.id   AF-A0A7S3RB57-F1
#
_cell.length_a   1.000
_cell.length_b   1.000
_cell.length_c   1.000
_cell.angle_alpha   90.00
_cell.angle_beta   90.00
_cell.angle_gamma   90.00
#
_symmetry.space_group_name_H-M   'P 1'
#
loop_
_entity.id
_entity.type
_entity.pdbx_description
1 polymer ?
#
loop_
_entity_poly.entity_id
_entity_poly.type
_entity_poly.pdbx_seq_one_letter_code
_entity_poly.pdbx_strand_id
1 'polypeptide(L)'
;CEQLQNQCDGDGDAVDHNDYGNEVVDIGFVDQKKAVEEGRGRKGGQKPFDINLVRVGDHWRTLGLLVSPDDDPRYLIVDDIWEPSLVSQWNQTNSEDKRVHTGDIILSVNRNVCGGE
;
A
#
# COMPACT_ATOMS: atom_id res chain seq x y z
N CYS A 1 -38.84 -44.29 26.72
CA CYS A 1 -40.09 -43.66 26.24
C CYS A 1 -39.98 -42.18 26.58
N GLU A 2 -39.67 -41.33 25.59
CA GLU A 2 -40.68 -40.45 24.93
C GLU A 2 -40.94 -39.21 25.81
N GLN A 3 -40.86 -37.93 25.43
CA GLN A 3 -40.97 -37.18 24.17
C GLN A 3 -40.21 -35.84 24.37
N LEU A 4 -39.32 -35.39 23.47
CA LEU A 4 -39.58 -34.41 22.40
C LEU A 4 -40.56 -33.27 22.75
N GLN A 5 -40.03 -32.07 22.96
CA GLN A 5 -40.67 -30.83 22.55
C GLN A 5 -39.62 -29.83 22.07
N ASN A 6 -39.73 -29.52 20.77
CA ASN A 6 -39.00 -28.51 20.03
C ASN A 6 -39.29 -27.11 20.60
N GLN A 7 -38.27 -26.30 20.75
CA GLN A 7 -38.42 -24.85 20.62
C GLN A 7 -37.14 -24.28 20.00
N CYS A 8 -37.24 -24.01 18.70
CA CYS A 8 -36.28 -23.24 17.95
C CYS A 8 -36.74 -21.78 18.03
N ASP A 9 -36.21 -21.02 18.98
CA ASP A 9 -36.34 -19.56 18.97
C ASP A 9 -35.13 -19.00 18.22
N GLY A 10 -35.38 -18.63 16.97
CA GLY A 10 -34.49 -17.79 16.20
C GLY A 10 -34.65 -16.34 16.61
N ASP A 11 -33.54 -15.63 16.62
CA ASP A 11 -33.41 -14.24 16.16
C ASP A 11 -31.90 -13.95 16.10
N GLY A 12 -31.25 -14.59 15.13
CA GLY A 12 -29.90 -14.22 14.75
C GLY A 12 -30.00 -13.08 13.75
N ASP A 13 -29.85 -11.85 14.25
CA ASP A 13 -29.77 -10.64 13.43
C ASP A 13 -28.81 -10.86 12.26
N ALA A 14 -29.35 -10.73 11.06
CA ALA A 14 -28.57 -10.67 9.85
C ALA A 14 -27.68 -9.42 9.93
N VAL A 15 -26.39 -9.61 10.18
CA VAL A 15 -25.39 -8.57 9.94
C VAL A 15 -25.36 -8.30 8.45
N ASP A 16 -26.06 -7.23 8.08
CA ASP A 16 -26.00 -6.51 6.83
C ASP A 16 -24.52 -6.26 6.48
N HIS A 17 -23.95 -7.10 5.61
CA HIS A 17 -22.65 -6.88 4.98
C HIS A 17 -22.81 -5.79 3.92
N ASN A 18 -23.17 -4.59 4.36
CA ASN A 18 -23.18 -3.44 3.49
C ASN A 18 -21.76 -2.88 3.37
N ASP A 19 -21.43 -2.59 2.13
CA ASP A 19 -20.67 -1.40 1.76
C ASP A 19 -19.20 -1.38 2.21
N TYR A 20 -18.40 -2.29 1.66
CA TYR A 20 -17.05 -1.88 1.25
C TYR A 20 -17.18 -1.02 -0.01
N GLY A 21 -17.84 0.14 0.13
CA GLY A 21 -17.81 1.21 -0.83
C GLY A 21 -16.37 1.64 -0.99
N ASN A 22 -15.88 1.59 -2.22
CA ASN A 22 -14.54 2.02 -2.58
C ASN A 22 -14.33 3.44 -2.03
N GLU A 23 -13.35 3.61 -1.15
CA GLU A 23 -12.94 4.93 -0.66
C GLU A 23 -12.35 5.71 -1.85
N VAL A 24 -13.18 6.52 -2.50
CA VAL A 24 -12.75 7.50 -3.50
C VAL A 24 -12.26 8.73 -2.75
N VAL A 25 -10.95 8.84 -2.60
CA VAL A 25 -10.32 10.02 -2.02
C VAL A 25 -9.98 10.97 -3.16
N ASP A 26 -10.86 11.95 -3.37
CA ASP A 26 -10.64 13.05 -4.31
C ASP A 26 -9.54 13.96 -3.78
N ILE A 27 -8.40 14.05 -4.47
CA ILE A 27 -7.42 15.10 -4.20
C ILE A 27 -6.82 15.58 -5.52
N GLY A 28 -6.95 16.89 -5.75
CA GLY A 28 -6.60 17.56 -6.99
C GLY A 28 -5.09 17.73 -7.18
N PHE A 29 -4.77 18.33 -8.32
CA PHE A 29 -3.42 18.55 -8.84
C PHE A 29 -2.91 19.93 -8.38
N VAL A 30 -1.61 20.04 -8.01
CA VAL A 30 -0.75 21.12 -8.51
C VAL A 30 0.76 20.86 -8.37
N ASP A 31 1.44 21.54 -9.29
CA ASP A 31 2.82 21.52 -9.77
C ASP A 31 3.96 21.51 -8.73
N GLN A 32 4.95 20.68 -9.04
CA GLN A 32 6.22 20.53 -8.34
C GLN A 32 7.03 21.82 -8.35
N LYS A 33 7.41 22.37 -7.18
CA LYS A 33 8.81 22.78 -6.91
C LYS A 33 9.17 22.74 -5.42
N LYS A 34 10.35 22.17 -5.19
CA LYS A 34 11.28 22.35 -4.05
C LYS A 34 10.86 21.78 -2.69
N ALA A 35 11.65 20.79 -2.25
CA ALA A 35 12.23 20.78 -0.92
C ALA A 35 13.66 20.21 -0.98
N VAL A 36 14.62 21.03 -0.55
CA VAL A 36 16.02 20.71 -0.37
C VAL A 36 16.24 20.46 1.12
N GLU A 37 17.03 19.41 1.39
CA GLU A 37 17.76 19.04 2.61
C GLU A 37 17.11 19.21 3.99
N GLU A 38 17.00 18.09 4.71
CA GLU A 38 17.76 17.85 5.95
C GLU A 38 17.80 16.34 6.30
N GLY A 39 18.96 15.85 6.74
CA GLY A 39 19.01 14.87 7.84
C GLY A 39 19.13 13.36 7.62
N ARG A 40 18.93 12.78 6.43
CA ARG A 40 19.20 11.33 6.20
C ARG A 40 20.00 11.15 4.92
N GLY A 41 21.08 10.37 4.97
CA GLY A 41 22.01 10.17 3.85
C GLY A 41 21.28 9.79 2.57
N ARG A 42 21.03 10.80 1.71
CA ARG A 42 20.49 10.60 0.37
C ARG A 42 21.51 9.77 -0.38
N LYS A 43 21.24 8.47 -0.59
CA LYS A 43 21.91 7.72 -1.64
C LYS A 43 21.68 8.51 -2.93
N GLY A 44 22.73 9.21 -3.36
CA GLY A 44 22.66 10.08 -4.52
C GLY A 44 22.25 9.29 -5.76
N GLY A 45 21.20 9.76 -6.43
CA GLY A 45 21.08 9.62 -7.87
C GLY A 45 20.50 8.32 -8.42
N GLN A 46 19.72 7.55 -7.67
CA GLN A 46 18.87 6.55 -8.34
C GLN A 46 17.78 7.28 -9.13
N LYS A 47 17.72 7.00 -10.44
CA LYS A 47 16.67 7.57 -11.31
C LYS A 47 15.33 6.96 -10.91
N PRO A 48 14.24 7.75 -10.90
CA PRO A 48 12.91 7.20 -10.71
C PRO A 48 12.66 6.05 -11.71
N PHE A 49 12.07 4.98 -11.21
CA PHE A 49 11.68 3.84 -12.02
C PHE A 49 10.27 3.39 -11.65
N ASP A 50 9.58 2.81 -12.62
CA ASP A 50 8.25 2.26 -12.41
C ASP A 50 8.33 0.79 -12.02
N ILE A 51 7.50 0.39 -11.06
CA ILE A 51 7.27 -1.02 -10.71
C ILE A 51 5.85 -1.41 -11.10
N ASN A 52 5.70 -2.64 -11.62
CA ASN A 52 4.38 -3.19 -11.93
C ASN A 52 4.13 -4.44 -11.09
N LEU A 53 3.38 -4.27 -10.01
CA LEU A 53 3.03 -5.36 -9.10
C LEU A 53 1.68 -5.93 -9.49
N VAL A 54 1.69 -7.12 -10.09
CA VAL A 54 0.47 -7.85 -10.47
C VAL A 54 0.06 -8.74 -9.29
N ARG A 55 -1.18 -8.60 -8.82
CA ARG A 55 -1.73 -9.41 -7.70
C ARG A 55 -2.05 -10.84 -8.15
N VAL A 56 -1.01 -11.64 -8.35
CA VAL A 56 -1.06 -13.07 -8.69
C VAL A 56 -0.01 -13.85 -7.88
N GLY A 57 -0.10 -15.18 -7.86
CA GLY A 57 0.86 -16.04 -7.18
C GLY A 57 0.66 -16.12 -5.66
N ASP A 58 1.64 -16.69 -4.95
CA ASP A 58 1.52 -17.09 -3.54
C ASP A 58 1.35 -15.90 -2.57
N HIS A 59 1.76 -14.71 -2.97
CA HIS A 59 1.75 -13.50 -2.14
C HIS A 59 0.79 -12.41 -2.66
N TRP A 60 -0.19 -12.77 -3.50
CA TRP A 60 -1.09 -11.81 -4.14
C TRP A 60 -1.85 -10.87 -3.19
N ARG A 61 -2.04 -11.31 -1.93
CA ARG A 61 -2.73 -10.57 -0.88
C ARG A 61 -1.85 -9.54 -0.17
N THR A 62 -0.52 -9.62 -0.30
CA THR A 62 0.42 -8.79 0.46
C THR A 62 1.42 -8.10 -0.47
N LEU A 63 1.32 -6.77 -0.56
CA LEU A 63 2.36 -5.97 -1.22
C LEU A 63 3.67 -6.02 -0.43
N GLY A 64 3.59 -6.01 0.90
CA GLY A 64 4.72 -6.08 1.82
C GLY A 64 5.49 -4.77 1.95
N LEU A 65 4.80 -3.64 1.90
CA LEU A 65 5.37 -2.32 2.16
C LEU A 65 4.80 -1.76 3.45
N LEU A 66 5.68 -1.29 4.33
CA LEU A 66 5.34 -0.33 5.35
C LEU A 66 5.71 1.06 4.82
N VAL A 67 4.75 1.97 4.80
CA VAL A 67 4.94 3.33 4.32
C VAL A 67 4.45 4.31 5.35
N SER A 68 5.19 5.40 5.53
CA SER A 68 4.75 6.55 6.31
C SER A 68 4.83 7.82 5.47
N PRO A 69 3.92 8.78 5.71
CA PRO A 69 4.18 10.16 5.34
C PRO A 69 5.36 10.65 6.19
N ASP A 70 6.36 11.27 5.54
CA ASP A 70 7.44 11.95 6.25
C ASP A 70 6.96 13.33 6.75
N ASP A 71 7.89 14.21 7.13
CA ASP A 71 7.62 15.61 7.46
C ASP A 71 6.87 16.40 6.36
N ASP A 72 6.80 15.85 5.13
CA ASP A 72 6.10 16.43 3.98
C ASP A 72 5.01 15.45 3.46
N PRO A 73 3.72 15.85 3.49
CA PRO A 73 2.61 14.97 3.09
C PRO A 73 2.57 14.67 1.58
N ARG A 74 3.45 15.28 0.78
CA ARG A 74 3.49 15.11 -0.68
C ARG A 74 4.12 13.79 -1.13
N TYR A 75 4.75 13.05 -0.23
CA TYR A 75 5.35 11.78 -0.57
C TYR A 75 5.26 10.78 0.58
N LEU A 76 5.26 9.51 0.20
CA LEU A 76 5.41 8.41 1.14
C LEU A 76 6.83 7.89 1.07
N ILE A 77 7.40 7.57 2.22
CA ILE A 77 8.68 6.88 2.31
C ILE A 77 8.41 5.41 2.61
N VAL A 78 9.18 4.53 1.96
CA VAL A 78 9.22 3.11 2.33
C VAL A 78 10.00 2.98 3.63
N ASP A 79 9.32 2.71 4.74
CA ASP A 79 9.98 2.49 6.03
C ASP A 79 10.57 1.10 6.13
N ASP A 80 9.80 0.11 5.67
CA ASP A 80 10.16 -1.31 5.79
C ASP A 80 9.55 -2.14 4.67
N ILE A 81 10.20 -3.27 4.36
CA ILE A 81 9.75 -4.24 3.37
C ILE A 81 9.55 -5.58 4.06
N TRP A 82 8.30 -6.03 4.12
CA TRP A 82 7.96 -7.29 4.76
C TRP A 82 8.09 -8.45 3.79
N GLU A 83 8.66 -9.56 4.26
CA GLU A 83 8.81 -10.79 3.52
C GLU A 83 8.05 -11.94 4.18
N PRO A 84 7.44 -12.85 3.39
CA PRO A 84 7.39 -12.86 1.93
C PRO A 84 6.26 -11.97 1.37
N SER A 85 6.50 -11.29 0.24
CA SER A 85 5.55 -10.36 -0.39
C SER A 85 5.78 -10.17 -1.90
N LEU A 86 4.85 -9.47 -2.57
CA LEU A 86 5.01 -9.11 -3.97
C LEU A 86 6.22 -8.20 -4.22
N VAL A 87 6.52 -7.27 -3.30
CA VAL A 87 7.70 -6.42 -3.41
C VAL A 87 8.99 -7.20 -3.18
N SER A 88 9.03 -8.11 -2.22
CA SER A 88 10.22 -8.94 -2.01
C SER A 88 10.50 -9.83 -3.23
N GLN A 89 9.46 -10.36 -3.87
CA GLN A 89 9.57 -11.11 -5.13
C GLN A 89 10.05 -10.24 -6.29
N TRP A 90 9.54 -9.01 -6.42
CA TRP A 90 10.02 -8.04 -7.39
C TRP A 90 11.52 -7.76 -7.21
N ASN A 91 11.95 -7.51 -5.98
CA ASN A 91 13.35 -7.22 -5.67
C ASN A 91 14.27 -8.39 -6.01
N GLN A 92 13.84 -9.62 -5.76
CA GLN A 92 14.64 -10.82 -6.09
C GLN A 92 14.79 -11.04 -7.59
N THR A 93 13.78 -10.64 -8.39
CA THR A 93 13.73 -10.89 -9.84
C THR A 93 14.33 -9.76 -10.68
N ASN A 94 14.42 -8.55 -10.13
CA ASN A 94 14.91 -7.38 -10.84
C ASN A 94 16.36 -7.02 -10.48
N SER A 95 17.00 -6.29 -11.39
CA SER A 95 18.35 -5.77 -11.24
C SER A 95 18.43 -4.74 -10.11
N GLU A 96 19.61 -4.57 -9.53
CA GLU A 96 19.84 -3.72 -8.34
C GLU A 96 19.34 -2.28 -8.53
N ASP A 97 19.43 -1.75 -9.76
CA ASP A 97 18.96 -0.42 -10.12
C ASP A 97 17.43 -0.25 -10.08
N LYS A 98 16.66 -1.35 -10.05
CA LYS A 98 15.18 -1.37 -10.03
C LYS A 98 14.61 -2.04 -8.78
N ARG A 99 15.43 -2.21 -7.75
CA ARG A 99 14.98 -2.73 -6.45
C ARG A 99 14.42 -1.59 -5.61
N VAL A 100 13.32 -1.90 -4.92
CA VAL A 100 12.73 -1.06 -3.89
C VAL A 100 13.52 -1.26 -2.61
N HIS A 101 13.93 -0.17 -1.98
CA HIS A 101 14.67 -0.15 -0.74
C HIS A 101 13.94 0.65 0.34
N THR A 102 14.30 0.40 1.60
CA THR A 102 13.90 1.28 2.69
C THR A 102 14.55 2.64 2.51
N GLY A 103 13.77 3.69 2.74
CA GLY A 103 14.11 5.09 2.44
C GLY A 103 13.76 5.54 1.02
N ASP A 104 13.27 4.66 0.14
CA ASP A 104 12.81 5.08 -1.18
C ASP A 104 11.54 5.93 -1.07
N ILE A 105 11.44 6.91 -1.96
CA ILE A 105 10.31 7.84 -2.04
C ILE A 105 9.33 7.34 -3.09
N ILE A 106 8.10 7.09 -2.68
CA ILE A 106 7.02 6.76 -3.59
C ILE A 106 6.47 8.07 -4.16
N LEU A 107 6.77 8.31 -5.43
CA LEU A 107 6.30 9.50 -6.14
C LEU A 107 4.87 9.36 -6.64
N SER A 108 4.46 8.14 -7.05
CA SER A 108 3.12 7.87 -7.54
C SER A 108 2.73 6.41 -7.38
N VAL A 109 1.42 6.15 -7.24
CA VAL A 109 0.83 4.81 -7.23
C VAL A 109 -0.27 4.74 -8.27
N ASN A 110 -0.20 3.77 -9.18
CA ASN A 110 -1.17 3.63 -10.28
C ASN A 110 -1.33 4.91 -11.13
N ARG A 111 -0.23 5.66 -11.29
CA ARG A 111 -0.17 6.99 -11.95
C ARG A 111 -0.87 8.12 -11.17
N ASN A 112 -1.22 7.90 -9.90
CA ASN A 112 -1.71 8.95 -9.01
C ASN A 112 -0.57 9.43 -8.13
N VAL A 113 -0.34 10.73 -8.11
CA VAL A 113 0.64 11.42 -7.25
C VAL A 113 -0.10 12.06 -6.07
N CYS A 114 0.58 12.26 -4.94
CA CYS A 114 0.04 13.09 -3.85
C CYS A 114 0.15 14.58 -4.25
N GLY A 115 -0.91 15.12 -4.84
CA GLY A 115 -1.10 16.57 -4.95
C GLY A 115 -1.72 17.06 -3.66
N GLY A 116 -1.02 17.86 -2.87
CA GLY A 116 -1.70 18.64 -1.84
C GLY A 116 -2.39 19.81 -2.52
N GLU A 117 -3.66 19.61 -2.94
CA GLU A 117 -4.76 20.58 -3.19
C GLU A 117 -5.83 19.95 -4.11
#